data_AF-A0A842RQL4-F1
#
_entry.id   AF-A0A842RQL4-F1
#
_cell.length_a   1.000
_cell.length_b   1.000
_cell.length_c   1.000
_cell.angle_alpha   90.00
_cell.angle_beta   90.00
_cell.angle_gamma   90.00
#
_symmetry.space_group_name_H-M   'P 1'
#
loop_
_entity.id
_entity.type
_entity.pdbx_description
1 polymer ?
#
loop_
_entity_poly.entity_id
_entity_poly.type
_entity_poly.pdbx_seq_one_letter_code
_entity_poly.pdbx_strand_id
1 'polypeptide(L)'
;MSKMVENNTDRLILEDKMDDWGPFGRHEGEWLIFSVGNPIEGHGYALPRNVDDLVSQNVAHRIALKTGSRYIAHIPWTTDHAGEAARDWAPKYVPEEEFIENVIDFIQFHIKTCKKAGLSSSKVIIFSGHGGNEALELSQQKIKDNLEVEELVIATGEILTENINLVMVRTKQLAEKMANSKQEQRKLGNIFVKILLGTGHASHMEHSMAAAVGVLDNEKLIQMNNQLEQDFEGTLERFPPVGGLGGYLLKGGIYEDALGSKKDDKYGLWNCLESLRALDNGKVHPVKELGELVLEMIIELYSNKISQM
;
A
#
# COMPACT_ATOMS: atom_id res chain seq x y z
N MET A 1 -0.65 -59.29 38.24
CA MET A 1 -0.13 -57.99 38.73
C MET A 1 0.68 -57.36 37.62
N SER A 2 0.04 -56.51 36.82
CA SER A 2 0.72 -55.75 35.77
C SER A 2 1.43 -54.58 36.43
N LYS A 3 2.76 -54.54 36.35
CA LYS A 3 3.54 -53.38 36.79
C LYS A 3 3.21 -52.24 35.83
N MET A 4 2.48 -51.23 36.31
CA MET A 4 2.40 -49.95 35.63
C MET A 4 3.83 -49.46 35.44
N VAL A 5 4.26 -49.40 34.19
CA VAL A 5 5.48 -48.69 33.81
C VAL A 5 5.19 -47.23 34.08
N GLU A 6 5.75 -46.69 35.16
CA GLU A 6 5.82 -45.25 35.39
C GLU A 6 6.60 -44.67 34.21
N ASN A 7 5.88 -44.14 33.23
CA ASN A 7 6.42 -43.33 32.15
C ASN A 7 6.94 -42.03 32.79
N ASN A 8 8.13 -42.10 33.37
CA ASN A 8 8.94 -40.96 33.73
C ASN A 8 9.46 -40.35 32.43
N THR A 9 8.55 -39.77 31.65
CA THR A 9 8.95 -38.93 30.53
C THR A 9 9.48 -37.65 31.14
N ASP A 10 10.80 -37.55 31.27
CA ASP A 10 11.53 -36.29 31.41
C ASP A 10 11.17 -35.42 30.20
N ARG A 11 10.02 -34.77 30.27
CA ARG A 11 9.55 -33.90 29.20
C ARG A 11 10.48 -32.70 29.18
N LEU A 12 11.19 -32.53 28.07
CA LEU A 12 11.94 -31.31 27.79
C LEU A 12 10.93 -30.18 27.58
N ILE A 13 10.62 -29.46 28.65
CA ILE A 13 9.79 -28.25 28.61
C ILE A 13 10.67 -27.10 28.08
N LEU A 14 10.24 -26.49 26.98
CA LEU A 14 10.92 -25.36 26.31
C LEU A 14 10.29 -24.00 26.65
N GLU A 15 9.18 -23.98 27.39
CA GLU A 15 8.55 -22.75 27.90
C GLU A 15 9.59 -21.91 28.66
N ASP A 16 9.65 -20.61 28.37
CA ASP A 16 10.62 -19.62 28.86
C ASP A 16 12.09 -19.87 28.52
N LYS A 17 12.41 -20.90 27.71
CA LYS A 17 13.79 -21.21 27.27
C LYS A 17 14.09 -20.76 25.84
N MET A 18 13.07 -20.25 25.15
CA MET A 18 13.15 -19.84 23.74
C MET A 18 13.14 -18.32 23.57
N ASP A 19 13.08 -17.55 24.66
CA ASP A 19 12.92 -16.09 24.64
C ASP A 19 14.10 -15.34 23.98
N ASP A 20 15.28 -15.95 23.90
CA ASP A 20 16.46 -15.39 23.26
C ASP A 20 16.82 -16.09 21.93
N TRP A 21 15.95 -16.98 21.43
CA TRP A 21 16.19 -17.69 20.18
C TRP A 21 15.97 -16.78 18.98
N GLY A 22 16.76 -17.02 17.93
CA GLY A 22 16.62 -16.31 16.66
C GLY A 22 16.98 -14.82 16.73
N PRO A 23 16.78 -14.09 15.63
CA PRO A 23 17.17 -12.67 15.54
C PRO A 23 16.20 -11.71 16.24
N PHE A 24 15.02 -12.18 16.68
CA PHE A 24 13.95 -11.34 17.22
C PHE A 24 13.72 -11.51 18.74
N GLY A 25 14.19 -12.63 19.31
CA GLY A 25 14.02 -12.94 20.74
C GLY A 25 12.57 -12.78 21.22
N ARG A 26 12.40 -12.19 22.40
CA ARG A 26 11.10 -11.98 23.06
C ARG A 26 10.08 -11.12 22.27
N HIS A 27 10.52 -10.42 21.24
CA HIS A 27 9.66 -9.57 20.40
C HIS A 27 9.05 -10.35 19.23
N GLU A 28 9.42 -11.61 19.04
CA GLU A 28 8.90 -12.46 17.98
C GLU A 28 7.36 -12.62 18.09
N GLY A 29 6.68 -12.25 17.01
CA GLY A 29 5.23 -12.34 16.89
C GLY A 29 4.45 -11.48 17.88
N GLU A 30 5.05 -10.41 18.41
CA GLU A 30 4.35 -9.47 19.28
C GLU A 30 3.23 -8.73 18.53
N TRP A 31 3.50 -8.38 17.27
CA TRP A 31 2.56 -7.68 16.38
C TRP A 31 1.85 -8.64 15.42
N LEU A 32 0.54 -8.42 15.25
CA LEU A 32 -0.27 -9.00 14.19
C LEU A 32 -0.36 -8.02 13.02
N ILE A 33 0.05 -8.46 11.82
CA ILE A 33 0.07 -7.63 10.61
C ILE A 33 -1.05 -8.07 9.67
N PHE A 34 -1.88 -7.11 9.30
CA PHE A 34 -2.89 -7.25 8.25
C PHE A 34 -2.51 -6.34 7.07
N SER A 35 -2.92 -6.75 5.87
CA SER A 35 -2.89 -5.89 4.69
C SER A 35 -4.30 -5.61 4.19
N VAL A 36 -4.48 -4.50 3.50
CA VAL A 36 -5.73 -4.13 2.82
C VAL A 36 -5.40 -3.30 1.58
N GLY A 37 -6.13 -3.53 0.50
CA GLY A 37 -5.99 -2.79 -0.75
C GLY A 37 -7.36 -2.57 -1.38
N ASN A 38 -7.38 -2.52 -2.70
CA ASN A 38 -8.59 -2.62 -3.49
C ASN A 38 -8.53 -3.92 -4.33
N PRO A 39 -9.45 -4.87 -4.11
CA PRO A 39 -9.38 -6.17 -4.78
C PRO A 39 -9.76 -6.09 -6.25
N ILE A 40 -10.54 -5.09 -6.66
CA ILE A 40 -10.96 -4.92 -8.05
C ILE A 40 -11.14 -3.43 -8.31
N GLU A 41 -10.10 -2.82 -8.87
CA GLU A 41 -10.09 -1.41 -9.28
C GLU A 41 -9.36 -1.22 -10.62
N GLY A 42 -9.90 -0.34 -11.47
CA GLY A 42 -9.24 0.02 -12.72
C GLY A 42 -8.00 0.86 -12.44
N HIS A 43 -6.85 0.48 -12.99
CA HIS A 43 -5.57 1.20 -12.83
C HIS A 43 -4.89 1.47 -14.19
N GLY A 44 -5.69 1.52 -15.26
CA GLY A 44 -5.22 1.54 -16.64
C GLY A 44 -4.99 0.15 -17.23
N TYR A 45 -4.56 0.12 -18.49
CA TYR A 45 -4.49 -1.13 -19.28
C TYR A 45 -3.32 -2.04 -18.87
N ALA A 46 -2.25 -1.45 -18.34
CA ALA A 46 -0.99 -2.15 -18.04
C ALA A 46 -0.91 -2.78 -16.64
N LEU A 47 -1.85 -2.44 -15.75
CA LEU A 47 -1.85 -2.89 -14.35
C LEU A 47 -2.95 -3.92 -14.11
N PRO A 48 -2.71 -4.93 -13.25
CA PRO A 48 -3.76 -5.83 -12.80
C PRO A 48 -4.77 -5.08 -11.93
N ARG A 49 -6.03 -5.52 -11.93
CA ARG A 49 -7.11 -4.85 -11.18
C ARG A 49 -6.95 -4.91 -9.66
N ASN A 50 -6.08 -5.77 -9.15
CA ASN A 50 -5.81 -5.95 -7.73
C ASN A 50 -4.40 -5.48 -7.36
N VAL A 51 -3.83 -4.51 -8.08
CA VAL A 51 -2.46 -4.03 -7.84
C VAL A 51 -2.27 -3.53 -6.40
N ASP A 52 -3.28 -2.86 -5.83
CA ASP A 52 -3.27 -2.38 -4.45
C ASP A 52 -3.18 -3.52 -3.43
N ASP A 53 -3.89 -4.63 -3.65
CA ASP A 53 -3.77 -5.84 -2.83
C ASP A 53 -2.36 -6.41 -2.93
N LEU A 54 -1.82 -6.52 -4.15
CA LEU A 54 -0.50 -7.12 -4.38
C LEU A 54 0.62 -6.28 -3.73
N VAL A 55 0.53 -4.95 -3.83
CA VAL A 55 1.48 -4.04 -3.20
C VAL A 55 1.33 -4.07 -1.67
N SER A 56 0.11 -4.00 -1.14
CA SER A 56 -0.13 -4.02 0.31
C SER A 56 0.31 -5.32 0.96
N GLN A 57 0.01 -6.47 0.34
CA GLN A 57 0.48 -7.78 0.78
C GLN A 57 1.99 -7.86 0.76
N ASN A 58 2.64 -7.38 -0.31
CA ASN A 58 4.11 -7.36 -0.41
C ASN A 58 4.73 -6.58 0.75
N VAL A 59 4.27 -5.36 1.00
CA VAL A 59 4.80 -4.51 2.08
C VAL A 59 4.56 -5.15 3.45
N ALA A 60 3.33 -5.57 3.74
CA ALA A 60 2.96 -6.17 5.01
C ALA A 60 3.78 -7.44 5.32
N HIS A 61 3.96 -8.33 4.34
CA HIS A 61 4.80 -9.52 4.49
C HIS A 61 6.25 -9.16 4.77
N ARG A 62 6.79 -8.15 4.10
CA ARG A 62 8.19 -7.75 4.28
C ARG A 62 8.43 -7.04 5.61
N ILE A 63 7.47 -6.28 6.11
CA ILE A 63 7.50 -5.76 7.49
C ILE A 63 7.56 -6.94 8.46
N ALA A 64 6.67 -7.94 8.32
CA ALA A 64 6.64 -9.12 9.18
C ALA A 64 7.99 -9.86 9.21
N LEU A 65 8.60 -10.11 8.04
CA LEU A 65 9.91 -10.74 7.93
C LEU A 65 11.03 -9.93 8.56
N LYS A 66 10.94 -8.60 8.56
CA LYS A 66 11.98 -7.71 9.08
C LYS A 66 11.92 -7.54 10.61
N THR A 67 10.73 -7.68 11.19
CA THR A 67 10.51 -7.44 12.63
C THR A 67 10.22 -8.71 13.43
N GLY A 68 10.08 -9.86 12.77
CA GLY A 68 9.63 -11.10 13.42
C GLY A 68 8.15 -11.10 13.77
N SER A 69 7.40 -10.09 13.32
CA SER A 69 5.95 -10.00 13.53
C SER A 69 5.20 -11.04 12.68
N ARG A 70 3.93 -11.32 13.00
CA ARG A 70 3.14 -12.31 12.25
C ARG A 70 2.26 -11.63 11.21
N TYR A 71 2.48 -11.95 9.94
CA TYR A 71 1.48 -11.66 8.92
C TYR A 71 0.30 -12.62 9.06
N ILE A 72 -0.90 -12.07 9.26
CA ILE A 72 -2.09 -12.84 9.59
C ILE A 72 -2.99 -13.06 8.39
N ALA A 73 -3.43 -11.98 7.75
CA ALA A 73 -4.39 -12.06 6.66
C ALA A 73 -4.45 -10.77 5.84
N HIS A 74 -5.08 -10.89 4.67
CA HIS A 74 -5.48 -9.78 3.82
C HIS A 74 -6.97 -9.51 3.98
N ILE A 75 -7.35 -8.26 4.22
CA ILE A 75 -8.74 -7.81 4.42
C ILE A 75 -9.40 -7.68 3.02
N PRO A 76 -10.49 -8.41 2.73
CA PRO A 76 -11.04 -8.53 1.37
C PRO A 76 -12.09 -7.44 1.01
N TRP A 77 -12.12 -6.33 1.75
CA TRP A 77 -13.05 -5.22 1.50
C TRP A 77 -12.26 -3.94 1.21
N THR A 78 -12.93 -2.99 0.56
CA THR A 78 -12.36 -1.71 0.18
C THR A 78 -13.43 -0.63 0.23
N THR A 79 -13.05 0.59 0.58
CA THR A 79 -13.88 1.79 0.49
C THR A 79 -13.15 2.84 -0.34
N ASP A 80 -13.85 3.92 -0.67
CA ASP A 80 -13.32 5.05 -1.41
C ASP A 80 -14.04 6.34 -0.97
N HIS A 81 -13.28 7.42 -0.79
CA HIS A 81 -13.82 8.74 -0.40
C HIS A 81 -14.75 9.32 -1.46
N ALA A 82 -14.67 8.84 -2.71
CA ALA A 82 -15.56 9.24 -3.80
C ALA A 82 -16.98 8.64 -3.68
N GLY A 83 -17.22 7.80 -2.67
CA GLY A 83 -18.53 7.27 -2.37
C GLY A 83 -19.09 6.37 -3.47
N GLU A 84 -20.39 6.45 -3.72
CA GLU A 84 -21.07 5.62 -4.74
C GLU A 84 -20.53 5.82 -6.16
N ALA A 85 -19.94 6.98 -6.48
CA ALA A 85 -19.31 7.20 -7.78
C ALA A 85 -18.12 6.27 -8.01
N ALA A 86 -17.45 5.82 -6.94
CA ALA A 86 -16.30 4.94 -7.01
C ALA A 86 -16.60 3.60 -7.67
N ARG A 87 -17.87 3.14 -7.67
CA ARG A 87 -18.25 1.87 -8.29
C ARG A 87 -17.89 1.78 -9.77
N ASP A 88 -17.71 2.90 -10.45
CA ASP A 88 -17.32 2.96 -11.86
C ASP A 88 -15.87 2.50 -12.09
N TRP A 89 -14.96 2.72 -11.14
CA TRP A 89 -13.57 2.22 -11.20
C TRP A 89 -13.30 1.09 -10.22
N ALA A 90 -13.94 1.09 -9.04
CA ALA A 90 -13.83 0.13 -7.95
C ALA A 90 -15.19 -0.56 -7.67
N PRO A 91 -15.64 -1.50 -8.52
CA PRO A 91 -16.96 -2.13 -8.40
C PRO A 91 -17.23 -2.92 -7.10
N LYS A 92 -16.19 -3.13 -6.27
CA LYS A 92 -16.29 -3.78 -4.96
C LYS A 92 -16.33 -2.80 -3.79
N TYR A 93 -16.43 -1.50 -4.07
CA TYR A 93 -16.69 -0.46 -3.08
C TYR A 93 -17.82 -0.86 -2.12
N VAL A 94 -17.54 -0.71 -0.83
CA VAL A 94 -18.53 -0.72 0.25
C VAL A 94 -18.53 0.65 0.97
N PRO A 95 -19.67 1.12 1.48
CA PRO A 95 -19.72 2.35 2.27
C PRO A 95 -18.77 2.33 3.47
N GLU A 96 -18.23 3.49 3.84
CA GLU A 96 -17.20 3.61 4.89
C GLU A 96 -17.62 2.97 6.23
N GLU A 97 -18.85 3.21 6.69
CA GLU A 97 -19.33 2.63 7.95
C GLU A 97 -19.33 1.10 7.90
N GLU A 98 -19.86 0.51 6.83
CA GLU A 98 -19.89 -0.94 6.59
C GLU A 98 -18.46 -1.50 6.46
N PHE A 99 -17.56 -0.78 5.77
CA PHE A 99 -16.16 -1.16 5.65
C PHE A 99 -15.47 -1.28 7.02
N ILE A 100 -15.63 -0.27 7.87
CA ILE A 100 -15.00 -0.25 9.21
C ILE A 100 -15.56 -1.36 10.10
N GLU A 101 -16.86 -1.62 10.05
CA GLU A 101 -17.48 -2.74 10.79
C GLU A 101 -16.92 -4.10 10.32
N ASN A 102 -16.86 -4.32 9.01
CA ASN A 102 -16.29 -5.54 8.43
C ASN A 102 -14.80 -5.73 8.83
N VAL A 103 -14.00 -4.65 8.81
CA VAL A 103 -12.58 -4.67 9.24
C VAL A 103 -12.47 -5.10 10.71
N ILE A 104 -13.28 -4.51 11.60
CA ILE A 104 -13.27 -4.83 13.03
C ILE A 104 -13.61 -6.31 13.24
N ASP A 105 -14.72 -6.78 12.67
CA ASP A 105 -15.18 -8.17 12.82
C ASP A 105 -14.14 -9.18 12.32
N PHE A 106 -13.53 -8.88 11.17
CA PHE A 106 -12.49 -9.72 10.58
C PHE A 106 -11.24 -9.82 11.45
N ILE A 107 -10.73 -8.69 11.94
CA ILE A 107 -9.54 -8.69 12.80
C ILE A 107 -9.85 -9.35 14.15
N GLN A 108 -11.02 -9.09 14.74
CA GLN A 108 -11.45 -9.76 15.98
C GLN A 108 -11.50 -11.28 15.83
N PHE A 109 -12.00 -11.80 14.70
CA PHE A 109 -12.00 -13.24 14.43
C PHE A 109 -10.58 -13.81 14.47
N HIS A 110 -9.62 -13.13 13.85
CA HIS A 110 -8.23 -13.56 13.83
C HIS A 110 -7.55 -13.43 15.20
N ILE A 111 -7.77 -12.34 15.94
CA ILE A 111 -7.29 -12.17 17.32
C ILE A 111 -7.80 -13.31 18.20
N LYS A 112 -9.09 -13.63 18.15
CA LYS A 112 -9.69 -14.75 18.90
C LYS A 112 -9.03 -16.08 18.54
N THR A 113 -8.68 -16.28 17.28
CA THR A 113 -7.98 -17.50 16.81
C THR A 113 -6.55 -17.58 17.34
N CYS A 114 -5.79 -16.47 17.33
CA CYS A 114 -4.45 -16.40 17.91
C CYS A 114 -4.46 -16.65 19.43
N LYS A 115 -5.40 -16.03 20.16
CA LYS A 115 -5.56 -16.24 21.62
C LYS A 115 -5.84 -17.71 21.96
N LYS A 116 -6.70 -18.39 21.19
CA LYS A 116 -6.97 -19.83 21.36
C LYS A 116 -5.74 -20.70 21.14
N ALA A 117 -4.81 -20.26 20.29
CA ALA A 117 -3.54 -20.94 20.05
C ALA A 117 -2.43 -20.57 21.06
N GLY A 118 -2.73 -19.73 22.06
CA GLY A 118 -1.74 -19.28 23.05
C GLY A 118 -0.76 -18.24 22.50
N LEU A 119 -1.09 -17.55 21.41
CA LEU A 119 -0.23 -16.56 20.77
C LEU A 119 -0.54 -15.14 21.24
N SER A 120 0.50 -14.30 21.37
CA SER A 120 0.33 -12.85 21.60
C SER A 120 -0.48 -12.21 20.48
N SER A 121 -1.37 -11.28 20.86
CA SER A 121 -2.34 -10.62 19.98
C SER A 121 -2.75 -9.22 20.46
N SER A 122 -1.92 -8.57 21.28
CA SER A 122 -2.26 -7.26 21.87
C SER A 122 -1.83 -6.06 21.01
N LYS A 123 -1.01 -6.25 19.98
CA LYS A 123 -0.57 -5.18 19.06
C LYS A 123 -0.95 -5.52 17.62
N VAL A 124 -1.54 -4.56 16.91
CA VAL A 124 -2.02 -4.72 15.52
C VAL A 124 -1.48 -3.64 14.62
N ILE A 125 -1.09 -4.02 13.40
CA ILE A 125 -0.82 -3.09 12.30
C ILE A 125 -1.71 -3.48 11.11
N ILE A 126 -2.31 -2.47 10.47
CA ILE A 126 -3.05 -2.60 9.22
C ILE A 126 -2.31 -1.77 8.18
N PHE A 127 -1.71 -2.41 7.17
CA PHE A 127 -1.09 -1.71 6.05
C PHE A 127 -2.09 -1.56 4.90
N SER A 128 -2.47 -0.32 4.56
CA SER A 128 -3.30 0.00 3.41
C SER A 128 -2.46 0.38 2.20
N GLY A 129 -2.66 -0.35 1.09
CA GLY A 129 -2.09 -0.02 -0.22
C GLY A 129 -2.99 0.83 -1.10
N HIS A 130 -4.23 1.11 -0.67
CA HIS A 130 -5.22 1.86 -1.43
C HIS A 130 -5.50 3.22 -0.79
N GLY A 131 -5.44 4.30 -1.58
CA GLY A 131 -5.65 5.67 -1.10
C GLY A 131 -7.10 5.97 -0.69
N GLY A 132 -8.08 5.27 -1.26
CA GLY A 132 -9.49 5.42 -0.89
C GLY A 132 -9.85 4.88 0.49
N ASN A 133 -8.97 4.12 1.14
CA ASN A 133 -9.17 3.57 2.48
C ASN A 133 -8.87 4.57 3.64
N GLU A 134 -8.90 5.88 3.38
CA GLU A 134 -8.66 6.95 4.39
C GLU A 134 -9.53 6.77 5.65
N ALA A 135 -10.73 6.22 5.50
CA ALA A 135 -11.64 5.91 6.61
C ALA A 135 -10.99 5.07 7.73
N LEU A 136 -9.96 4.27 7.44
CA LEU A 136 -9.20 3.52 8.45
C LEU A 136 -8.49 4.45 9.43
N GLU A 137 -7.82 5.48 8.94
CA GLU A 137 -7.09 6.44 9.76
C GLU A 137 -8.08 7.32 10.54
N LEU A 138 -9.13 7.80 9.88
CA LEU A 138 -10.20 8.58 10.51
C LEU A 138 -10.93 7.81 11.63
N SER A 139 -11.03 6.49 11.49
CA SER A 139 -11.68 5.60 12.46
C SER A 139 -10.68 4.85 13.36
N GLN A 140 -9.40 5.23 13.38
CA GLN A 140 -8.36 4.47 14.08
C GLN A 140 -8.69 4.23 15.56
N GLN A 141 -9.17 5.26 16.28
CA GLN A 141 -9.54 5.10 17.69
C GLN A 141 -10.72 4.15 17.88
N LYS A 142 -11.77 4.26 17.04
CA LYS A 142 -12.93 3.35 17.06
C LYS A 142 -12.47 1.91 16.83
N ILE A 143 -11.59 1.66 15.86
CA ILE A 143 -11.05 0.33 15.58
C ILE A 143 -10.27 -0.16 16.80
N LYS A 144 -9.32 0.63 17.33
CA LYS A 144 -8.50 0.25 18.50
C LYS A 144 -9.35 -0.16 19.70
N ASP A 145 -10.37 0.65 20.02
CA ASP A 145 -11.26 0.40 21.15
C ASP A 145 -12.10 -0.88 20.96
N ASN A 146 -12.62 -1.12 19.76
CA ASN A 146 -13.41 -2.32 19.48
C ASN A 146 -12.56 -3.60 19.39
N LEU A 147 -11.28 -3.49 19.01
CA LEU A 147 -10.37 -4.64 18.99
C LEU A 147 -9.83 -4.99 20.38
N GLU A 148 -9.92 -4.08 21.36
CA GLU A 148 -9.35 -4.21 22.71
C GLU A 148 -7.84 -4.53 22.66
N VAL A 149 -7.12 -3.83 21.78
CA VAL A 149 -5.67 -3.98 21.59
C VAL A 149 -4.91 -2.84 22.28
N GLU A 150 -3.73 -3.17 22.81
CA GLU A 150 -2.83 -2.20 23.45
C GLU A 150 -2.37 -1.16 22.45
N GLU A 151 -2.01 -1.61 21.23
CA GLU A 151 -1.57 -0.72 20.16
C GLU A 151 -2.21 -1.07 18.80
N LEU A 152 -2.54 -0.02 18.06
CA LEU A 152 -3.00 -0.09 16.69
C LEU A 152 -2.25 0.94 15.84
N VAL A 153 -1.60 0.46 14.78
CA VAL A 153 -0.98 1.29 13.75
C VAL A 153 -1.74 1.11 12.44
N ILE A 154 -2.35 2.18 11.94
CA ILE A 154 -2.78 2.24 10.53
C ILE A 154 -1.59 2.76 9.74
N ALA A 155 -1.18 1.99 8.75
CA ALA A 155 0.02 2.23 7.96
C ALA A 155 -0.36 2.49 6.50
N THR A 156 0.15 3.57 5.93
CA THR A 156 -0.18 4.08 4.59
C THR A 156 1.09 4.61 3.91
N GLY A 157 0.97 5.07 2.66
CA GLY A 157 2.06 5.75 1.96
C GLY A 157 2.44 7.11 2.56
N GLU A 158 1.59 7.69 3.43
CA GLU A 158 1.77 9.05 3.97
C GLU A 158 3.02 9.20 4.83
N ILE A 159 3.55 8.10 5.39
CA ILE A 159 4.81 8.11 6.15
C ILE A 159 5.97 8.68 5.33
N LEU A 160 5.90 8.64 4.00
CA LEU A 160 6.90 9.25 3.13
C LEU A 160 6.83 10.78 3.14
N THR A 161 5.62 11.35 3.22
CA THR A 161 5.40 12.79 3.34
C THR A 161 5.92 13.31 4.68
N GLU A 162 5.68 12.56 5.77
CA GLU A 162 6.25 12.84 7.09
C GLU A 162 7.79 12.80 7.09
N ASN A 163 8.38 12.04 6.15
CA ASN A 163 9.82 11.82 6.03
C ASN A 163 10.40 12.39 4.73
N ILE A 164 9.84 13.50 4.22
CA ILE A 164 10.19 14.07 2.90
C ILE A 164 11.69 14.35 2.73
N ASN A 165 12.39 14.78 3.79
CA ASN A 165 13.83 15.02 3.73
C ASN A 165 14.62 13.73 3.42
N LEU A 166 14.22 12.61 4.02
CA LEU A 166 14.82 11.30 3.75
C LEU A 166 14.52 10.87 2.31
N VAL A 167 13.28 11.06 1.84
CA VAL A 167 12.88 10.78 0.46
C VAL A 167 13.74 11.55 -0.53
N MET A 168 13.96 12.85 -0.30
CA MET A 168 14.81 13.69 -1.16
C MET A 168 16.27 13.24 -1.19
N VAL A 169 16.81 12.80 -0.05
CA VAL A 169 18.18 12.25 0.02
C VAL A 169 18.29 10.94 -0.75
N ARG A 170 17.36 10.00 -0.52
CA ARG A 170 17.37 8.67 -1.13
C ARG A 170 17.15 8.72 -2.64
N THR A 171 16.25 9.56 -3.12
CA THR A 171 15.99 9.76 -4.56
C THR A 171 17.20 10.38 -5.27
N LYS A 172 17.89 11.33 -4.63
CA LYS A 172 19.15 11.86 -5.15
C LYS A 172 20.23 10.77 -5.25
N GLN A 173 20.38 9.94 -4.22
CA GLN A 173 21.31 8.82 -4.24
C GLN A 173 20.96 7.80 -5.34
N LEU A 174 19.68 7.55 -5.57
CA LEU A 174 19.23 6.69 -6.67
C LEU A 174 19.62 7.29 -8.03
N ALA A 175 19.36 8.59 -8.23
CA ALA A 175 19.74 9.28 -9.46
C ALA A 175 21.26 9.26 -9.68
N GLU A 176 22.06 9.39 -8.61
CA GLU A 176 23.53 9.25 -8.66
C GLU A 176 23.98 7.87 -9.14
N LYS A 177 23.29 6.80 -8.72
CA LYS A 177 23.60 5.41 -9.12
C LYS A 177 23.18 5.10 -10.56
N MET A 178 22.11 5.70 -11.06
CA MET A 178 21.53 5.39 -12.37
C MET A 178 22.13 6.20 -13.52
N ALA A 179 22.84 7.29 -13.24
CA ALA A 179 23.36 8.22 -14.24
C ALA A 179 24.88 8.23 -14.34
N ASN A 180 25.39 8.40 -15.56
CA ASN A 180 26.82 8.41 -15.87
C ASN A 180 27.46 9.80 -15.80
N SER A 181 26.67 10.85 -15.61
CA SER A 181 27.15 12.22 -15.55
C SER A 181 26.36 13.08 -14.57
N LYS A 182 26.99 14.13 -14.01
CA LYS A 182 26.32 15.08 -13.11
C LYS A 182 25.09 15.75 -13.72
N GLN A 183 25.09 15.98 -15.04
CA GLN A 183 23.96 16.58 -15.74
C GLN A 183 22.77 15.61 -15.77
N GLU A 184 23.03 14.33 -16.08
CA GLU A 184 22.03 13.28 -16.10
C GLU A 184 21.50 12.97 -14.68
N GLN A 185 22.37 12.96 -13.67
CA GLN A 185 21.98 12.83 -12.25
C GLN A 185 20.96 13.90 -11.85
N ARG A 186 21.22 15.17 -12.20
CA ARG A 186 20.27 16.27 -11.94
C ARG A 186 18.96 16.08 -12.67
N LYS A 187 19.01 15.63 -13.94
CA LYS A 187 17.81 15.39 -14.75
C LYS A 187 16.96 14.26 -14.15
N LEU A 188 17.56 13.12 -13.82
CA LEU A 188 16.87 11.99 -13.19
C LEU A 188 16.31 12.35 -11.81
N GLY A 189 17.11 13.04 -10.98
CA GLY A 189 16.65 13.49 -9.66
C GLY A 189 15.40 14.36 -9.76
N ASN A 190 15.38 15.31 -10.71
CA ASN A 190 14.19 16.15 -10.95
C ASN A 190 12.99 15.32 -11.45
N ILE A 191 13.22 14.31 -12.29
CA ILE A 191 12.15 13.40 -12.75
C ILE A 191 11.58 12.62 -11.57
N PHE A 192 12.42 12.06 -10.70
CA PHE A 192 11.97 11.29 -9.54
C PHE A 192 11.15 12.14 -8.57
N VAL A 193 11.60 13.37 -8.30
CA VAL A 193 10.83 14.31 -7.47
C VAL A 193 9.48 14.61 -8.10
N LYS A 194 9.41 14.84 -9.42
CA LYS A 194 8.13 15.06 -10.10
C LYS A 194 7.22 13.83 -10.05
N ILE A 195 7.76 12.63 -10.23
CA ILE A 195 6.99 11.38 -10.11
C ILE A 195 6.42 11.24 -8.69
N LEU A 196 7.21 11.56 -7.67
CA LEU A 196 6.80 11.47 -6.26
C LEU A 196 5.83 12.56 -5.82
N LEU A 197 5.92 13.76 -6.40
CA LEU A 197 4.99 14.86 -6.09
C LEU A 197 3.71 14.82 -6.95
N GLY A 198 3.78 14.17 -8.12
CA GLY A 198 2.64 13.91 -8.99
C GLY A 198 1.92 12.60 -8.66
N THR A 199 2.19 12.00 -7.50
CA THR A 199 1.57 10.75 -7.04
C THR A 199 0.05 10.90 -6.97
N GLY A 200 -0.62 9.90 -7.51
CA GLY A 200 -2.06 9.72 -7.49
C GLY A 200 -2.38 8.34 -8.06
N HIS A 201 -3.67 8.02 -8.13
CA HIS A 201 -4.18 6.77 -8.67
C HIS A 201 -3.71 6.53 -10.12
N ALA A 202 -3.26 5.31 -10.48
CA ALA A 202 -2.80 4.97 -11.84
C ALA A 202 -1.74 5.92 -12.43
N SER A 203 -0.86 6.46 -11.56
CA SER A 203 0.21 7.40 -11.91
C SER A 203 1.52 6.69 -12.26
N HIS A 204 2.55 7.47 -12.59
CA HIS A 204 3.93 6.99 -12.77
C HIS A 204 4.43 6.19 -11.57
N MET A 205 4.10 6.64 -10.35
CA MET A 205 4.61 6.00 -9.13
C MET A 205 3.98 4.63 -8.91
N GLU A 206 2.67 4.51 -9.09
CA GLU A 206 1.97 3.23 -8.94
C GLU A 206 2.43 2.21 -9.99
N HIS A 207 2.61 2.63 -11.25
CA HIS A 207 3.21 1.78 -12.28
C HIS A 207 4.66 1.39 -11.93
N SER A 208 5.42 2.27 -11.28
CA SER A 208 6.77 1.98 -10.80
C SER A 208 6.76 0.95 -9.67
N MET A 209 5.82 1.04 -8.73
CA MET A 209 5.63 0.04 -7.67
C MET A 209 5.18 -1.30 -8.24
N ALA A 210 4.25 -1.29 -9.21
CA ALA A 210 3.82 -2.49 -9.93
C ALA A 210 4.99 -3.16 -10.67
N ALA A 211 5.88 -2.38 -11.29
CA ALA A 211 7.10 -2.88 -11.90
C ALA A 211 8.05 -3.50 -10.85
N ALA A 212 8.16 -2.88 -9.68
CA ALA A 212 9.00 -3.35 -8.58
C ALA A 212 8.52 -4.70 -8.02
N VAL A 213 7.21 -4.88 -7.86
CA VAL A 213 6.62 -6.16 -7.42
C VAL A 213 6.45 -7.18 -8.55
N GLY A 214 6.80 -6.81 -9.79
CA GLY A 214 6.86 -7.72 -10.94
C GLY A 214 5.53 -8.03 -11.62
N VAL A 215 4.54 -7.13 -11.52
CA VAL A 215 3.18 -7.36 -12.04
C VAL A 215 2.77 -6.40 -13.16
N LEU A 216 3.66 -5.49 -13.56
CA LEU A 216 3.45 -4.58 -14.69
C LEU A 216 3.51 -5.34 -16.03
N ASP A 217 2.47 -5.18 -16.85
CA ASP A 217 2.40 -5.71 -18.21
C ASP A 217 3.05 -4.71 -19.20
N ASN A 218 4.33 -4.94 -19.52
CA ASN A 218 5.10 -4.04 -20.38
C ASN A 218 4.55 -3.93 -21.81
N GLU A 219 4.00 -5.01 -22.36
CA GLU A 219 3.43 -4.97 -23.72
C GLU A 219 2.20 -4.08 -23.76
N LYS A 220 1.31 -4.21 -22.77
CA LYS A 220 0.14 -3.35 -22.64
C LYS A 220 0.51 -1.90 -22.32
N LEU A 221 1.55 -1.67 -21.51
CA LEU A 221 2.06 -0.33 -21.26
C LEU A 221 2.52 0.35 -22.55
N ILE A 222 3.28 -0.34 -23.40
CA ILE A 222 3.73 0.18 -24.70
C ILE A 222 2.52 0.51 -25.57
N GLN A 223 1.53 -0.38 -25.64
CA GLN A 223 0.31 -0.14 -26.43
C GLN A 223 -0.49 1.07 -25.92
N MET A 224 -0.65 1.20 -24.60
CA MET A 224 -1.34 2.33 -23.97
C MET A 224 -0.61 3.65 -24.21
N ASN A 225 0.72 3.66 -24.05
CA ASN A 225 1.55 4.85 -24.27
C ASN A 225 1.54 5.30 -25.74
N ASN A 226 1.57 4.37 -26.69
CA ASN A 226 1.43 4.70 -28.11
C ASN A 226 0.06 5.35 -28.41
N GLN A 227 -1.00 4.94 -27.71
CA GLN A 227 -2.32 5.55 -27.84
C GLN A 227 -2.35 6.94 -27.20
N LEU A 228 -1.80 7.10 -25.99
CA LEU A 228 -1.68 8.40 -25.31
C LEU A 228 -0.93 9.44 -26.14
N GLU A 229 0.14 9.02 -26.83
CA GLU A 229 0.94 9.91 -27.69
C GLU A 229 0.17 10.33 -28.96
N GLN A 230 -0.71 9.48 -29.49
CA GLN A 230 -1.51 9.76 -30.69
C GLN A 230 -2.77 10.57 -30.39
N ASP A 231 -3.48 10.22 -29.32
CA ASP A 231 -4.75 10.82 -28.91
C ASP A 231 -4.89 10.74 -27.39
N PHE A 232 -4.36 11.74 -26.69
CA PHE A 232 -4.29 11.74 -25.23
C PHE A 232 -5.68 11.68 -24.58
N GLU A 233 -6.60 12.56 -24.99
CA GLU A 233 -7.94 12.64 -24.39
C GLU A 233 -8.80 11.42 -24.76
N GLY A 234 -8.81 10.99 -26.03
CA GLY A 234 -9.54 9.78 -26.43
C GLY A 234 -8.99 8.51 -25.78
N THR A 235 -7.69 8.46 -25.47
CA THR A 235 -7.11 7.34 -24.73
C THR A 235 -7.54 7.35 -23.26
N LEU A 236 -7.66 8.52 -22.63
CA LEU A 236 -8.21 8.62 -21.28
C LEU A 236 -9.70 8.27 -21.24
N GLU A 237 -10.49 8.55 -22.27
CA GLU A 237 -11.86 8.03 -22.35
C GLU A 237 -11.92 6.49 -22.42
N ARG A 238 -10.94 5.88 -23.11
CA ARG A 238 -10.83 4.42 -23.23
C ARG A 238 -10.29 3.76 -21.96
N PHE A 239 -9.37 4.41 -21.28
CA PHE A 239 -8.77 3.96 -20.02
C PHE A 239 -8.92 5.04 -18.92
N PRO A 240 -10.17 5.29 -18.45
CA PRO A 240 -10.47 6.40 -17.54
C PRO A 240 -9.62 6.50 -16.28
N PRO A 241 -9.16 5.39 -15.67
CA PRO A 241 -8.36 5.48 -14.46
C PRO A 241 -6.99 6.15 -14.62
N VAL A 242 -6.39 6.09 -15.82
CA VAL A 242 -5.01 6.54 -16.06
C VAL A 242 -4.81 8.00 -15.67
N GLY A 243 -3.69 8.29 -15.00
CA GLY A 243 -3.32 9.67 -14.67
C GLY A 243 -4.21 10.30 -13.61
N GLY A 244 -4.58 9.56 -12.56
CA GLY A 244 -5.37 10.07 -11.45
C GLY A 244 -6.85 10.14 -11.79
N LEU A 245 -7.42 9.06 -12.34
CA LEU A 245 -8.83 9.03 -12.77
C LEU A 245 -9.11 10.05 -13.90
N GLY A 246 -8.13 10.31 -14.76
CA GLY A 246 -8.14 11.42 -15.72
C GLY A 246 -9.36 11.43 -16.65
N GLY A 247 -9.81 10.27 -17.13
CA GLY A 247 -10.99 10.21 -17.99
C GLY A 247 -12.29 10.56 -17.26
N TYR A 248 -12.39 10.23 -15.96
CA TYR A 248 -13.53 10.61 -15.12
C TYR A 248 -13.52 12.11 -14.81
N LEU A 249 -12.34 12.67 -14.49
CA LEU A 249 -12.16 14.11 -14.28
C LEU A 249 -12.59 14.92 -15.51
N LEU A 250 -12.16 14.50 -16.71
CA LEU A 250 -12.50 15.17 -17.97
C LEU A 250 -13.99 15.10 -18.31
N LYS A 251 -14.66 14.02 -17.89
CA LYS A 251 -16.11 13.82 -18.11
C LYS A 251 -16.96 14.72 -17.20
N GLY A 252 -16.46 15.09 -16.02
CA GLY A 252 -17.15 15.97 -15.07
C GLY A 252 -18.48 15.41 -14.55
N GLY A 253 -19.40 16.29 -14.15
CA GLY A 253 -20.70 15.89 -13.62
C GLY A 253 -20.58 15.21 -12.26
N ILE A 254 -21.12 13.99 -12.12
CA ILE A 254 -21.06 13.24 -10.84
C ILE A 254 -19.63 13.03 -10.33
N TYR A 255 -18.64 12.98 -11.23
CA TYR A 255 -17.24 12.79 -10.86
C TYR A 255 -16.59 14.07 -10.35
N GLU A 256 -17.04 15.25 -10.78
CA GLU A 256 -16.53 16.52 -10.24
C GLU A 256 -16.95 16.69 -8.79
N ASP A 257 -18.20 16.33 -8.47
CA ASP A 257 -18.72 16.35 -7.10
C ASP A 257 -17.96 15.36 -6.19
N ALA A 258 -17.65 14.17 -6.72
CA ALA A 258 -16.96 13.12 -5.98
C ALA A 258 -15.46 13.39 -5.82
N LEU A 259 -14.75 13.67 -6.91
CA LEU A 259 -13.29 13.74 -7.00
C LEU A 259 -12.73 15.16 -6.81
N GLY A 260 -13.58 16.19 -6.87
CA GLY A 260 -13.17 17.58 -6.83
C GLY A 260 -12.99 18.20 -8.22
N SER A 261 -12.90 19.53 -8.24
CA SER A 261 -12.78 20.32 -9.46
C SER A 261 -11.33 20.75 -9.69
N LYS A 262 -11.02 21.22 -10.90
CA LYS A 262 -9.68 21.78 -11.19
C LYS A 262 -9.31 22.96 -10.27
N LYS A 263 -10.29 23.66 -9.71
CA LYS A 263 -10.07 24.79 -8.77
C LYS A 263 -9.93 24.33 -7.32
N ASP A 264 -10.38 23.12 -7.03
CA ASP A 264 -10.42 22.51 -5.70
C ASP A 264 -9.95 21.05 -5.81
N ASP A 265 -8.65 20.90 -6.05
CA ASP A 265 -7.99 19.60 -6.24
C ASP A 265 -7.67 18.94 -4.89
N LYS A 266 -8.71 18.78 -4.05
CA LYS A 266 -8.59 18.28 -2.67
C LYS A 266 -7.83 16.96 -2.55
N TYR A 267 -7.91 16.10 -3.58
CA TYR A 267 -7.27 14.79 -3.60
C TYR A 267 -6.05 14.69 -4.53
N GLY A 268 -5.60 15.82 -5.11
CA GLY A 268 -4.41 15.85 -5.98
C GLY A 268 -4.55 15.14 -7.33
N LEU A 269 -5.77 14.76 -7.73
CA LEU A 269 -6.04 13.99 -8.94
C LEU A 269 -5.85 14.84 -10.20
N TRP A 270 -6.20 16.13 -10.16
CA TRP A 270 -5.91 17.05 -11.27
C TRP A 270 -4.40 17.29 -11.42
N ASN A 271 -3.68 17.47 -10.31
CA ASN A 271 -2.21 17.56 -10.33
C ASN A 271 -1.57 16.28 -10.89
N CYS A 272 -2.12 15.10 -10.60
CA CYS A 272 -1.69 13.84 -11.19
C CYS A 272 -1.90 13.81 -12.71
N LEU A 273 -3.08 14.23 -13.20
CA LEU A 273 -3.36 14.33 -14.64
C LEU A 273 -2.44 15.34 -15.35
N GLU A 274 -2.22 16.51 -14.75
CA GLU A 274 -1.30 17.52 -15.28
C GLU A 274 0.15 17.03 -15.31
N SER A 275 0.55 16.29 -14.27
CA SER A 275 1.87 15.67 -14.20
C SER A 275 2.06 14.62 -15.29
N LEU A 276 1.06 13.75 -15.53
CA LEU A 276 1.08 12.80 -16.63
C LEU A 276 1.24 13.52 -17.97
N ARG A 277 0.45 14.58 -18.22
CA ARG A 277 0.50 15.35 -19.47
C ARG A 277 1.88 16.02 -19.67
N ALA A 278 2.48 16.52 -18.60
CA ALA A 278 3.75 17.26 -18.64
C ALA A 278 4.99 16.35 -18.67
N LEU A 279 4.90 15.14 -18.12
CA LEU A 279 5.99 14.18 -18.05
C LEU A 279 5.97 13.25 -19.27
N ASP A 280 7.17 12.95 -19.79
CA ASP A 280 7.39 12.01 -20.90
C ASP A 280 6.43 12.15 -22.10
N ASN A 281 6.07 13.40 -22.43
CA ASN A 281 5.13 13.74 -23.51
C ASN A 281 3.75 13.10 -23.37
N GLY A 282 3.20 13.00 -22.15
CA GLY A 282 1.88 12.44 -21.92
C GLY A 282 1.87 10.92 -21.73
N LYS A 283 3.03 10.27 -21.60
CA LYS A 283 3.16 8.82 -21.44
C LYS A 283 3.41 8.44 -20.00
N VAL A 284 2.92 7.27 -19.61
CA VAL A 284 3.27 6.67 -18.32
C VAL A 284 4.68 6.08 -18.42
N HIS A 285 5.61 6.67 -17.66
CA HIS A 285 7.01 6.27 -17.58
C HIS A 285 7.34 5.67 -16.21
N PRO A 286 7.17 4.34 -16.02
CA PRO A 286 7.55 3.70 -14.78
C PRO A 286 9.07 3.61 -14.64
N VAL A 287 9.56 3.85 -13.43
CA VAL A 287 10.96 3.66 -13.05
C VAL A 287 11.00 2.59 -11.95
N LYS A 288 11.30 1.35 -12.33
CA LYS A 288 11.26 0.20 -11.42
C LYS A 288 12.07 0.43 -10.14
N GLU A 289 13.29 0.95 -10.27
CA GLU A 289 14.20 1.19 -9.14
C GLU A 289 13.67 2.26 -8.18
N LEU A 290 12.87 3.21 -8.68
CA LEU A 290 12.17 4.18 -7.83
C LEU A 290 11.02 3.51 -7.07
N GLY A 291 10.28 2.61 -7.73
CA GLY A 291 9.29 1.74 -7.09
C GLY A 291 9.89 0.91 -5.96
N GLU A 292 11.01 0.24 -6.22
CA GLU A 292 11.75 -0.54 -5.22
C GLU A 292 12.17 0.35 -4.06
N LEU A 293 12.76 1.53 -4.33
CA LEU A 293 13.17 2.47 -3.29
C LEU A 293 12.01 2.88 -2.38
N VAL A 294 10.87 3.26 -2.97
CA VAL A 294 9.68 3.70 -2.22
C VAL A 294 9.16 2.59 -1.32
N LEU A 295 9.03 1.37 -1.84
CA LEU A 295 8.59 0.22 -1.05
C LEU A 295 9.57 -0.08 0.09
N GLU A 296 10.87 -0.08 -0.16
CA GLU A 296 11.88 -0.26 0.89
C GLU A 296 11.78 0.78 1.99
N MET A 297 11.57 2.06 1.62
CA MET A 297 11.45 3.14 2.58
C MET A 297 10.23 2.96 3.48
N ILE A 298 9.07 2.64 2.91
CA ILE A 298 7.85 2.36 3.68
C ILE A 298 8.10 1.21 4.66
N ILE A 299 8.67 0.10 4.19
CA ILE A 299 8.99 -1.06 5.01
C ILE A 299 9.96 -0.67 6.14
N GLU A 300 11.04 0.05 5.84
CA GLU A 300 12.02 0.49 6.83
C GLU A 300 11.39 1.39 7.90
N LEU A 301 10.61 2.39 7.50
CA LEU A 301 10.01 3.34 8.42
C LEU A 301 8.99 2.67 9.35
N TYR A 302 8.12 1.80 8.84
CA TYR A 302 7.17 1.08 9.68
C TYR A 302 7.82 0.01 10.54
N SER A 303 8.79 -0.75 10.01
CA SER A 303 9.55 -1.72 10.82
C SER A 303 10.29 -1.06 11.98
N ASN A 304 10.85 0.14 11.76
CA ASN A 304 11.49 0.91 12.83
C ASN A 304 10.47 1.43 13.84
N LYS A 305 9.32 1.94 13.37
CA LYS A 305 8.24 2.46 14.23
C LYS A 305 7.74 1.38 15.19
N ILE A 306 7.46 0.17 14.71
CA ILE A 306 6.93 -0.91 15.57
C ILE A 306 8.00 -1.57 16.45
N SER A 307 9.27 -1.54 16.03
CA SER A 307 10.39 -2.05 16.85
C SER A 307 10.75 -1.12 18.03
N GLN A 308 10.31 0.14 17.98
CA GLN A 308 10.57 1.15 19.02
C GLN A 308 9.45 1.25 20.07
N MET A 309 8.32 0.58 19.86
CA MET A 309 7.11 0.61 20.70
C MET A 309 7.01 -0.63 21.59
#